data_AF-A0A6N9VAQ2-F1
#
_entry.id   AF-A0A6N9VAQ2-F1
#
_cell.length_a   1.000
_cell.length_b   1.000
_cell.length_c   1.000
_cell.angle_alpha   90.00
_cell.angle_beta   90.00
_cell.angle_gamma   90.00
#
_symmetry.space_group_name_H-M   'P 1'
#
loop_
_entity.id
_entity.type
_entity.pdbx_description
1 polymer ?
#
loop_
_entity_poly.entity_id
_entity_poly.type
_entity_poly.pdbx_seq_one_letter_code
_entity_poly.pdbx_strand_id
1 'polypeptide(L)'
;MKSALGTAASFIGGGAGLLLSFDVKTVLNIDTGKLNGIVDKYTGILGGLTTRMQALEGPLDEAYRSAPKFEAGVARAHGFGARALEEFRHEQRWTEAGPDGNHAFNLASNEYLGGGHTLDKHVGKTDEQLAQRLRDQADDNNNWPERRKPMTGGSSSFKDMPDAQRLTEHNLRSEQSEIDTWLATNPPEGKTQAFTSPAPHDEVSGRYVSKQPTPDPGSPGSTIPGTGYKDHGLDAKVVDIKNVKTILKCDSRLDPPYIIYTSMPAP
;
A
#
# COMPACT_ATOMS: atom_id res chain seq x y z
N MET A 1 -47.14 -2.56 -4.50
CA MET A 1 -48.42 -1.93 -4.10
C MET A 1 -49.59 -2.82 -4.51
N LYS A 2 -49.97 -3.78 -3.67
CA LYS A 2 -51.28 -4.42 -3.73
C LYS A 2 -51.95 -4.09 -2.41
N SER A 3 -53.16 -3.53 -2.46
CA SER A 3 -53.98 -3.12 -1.32
C SER A 3 -53.63 -1.78 -0.64
N ALA A 4 -54.06 -0.66 -1.25
CA ALA A 4 -54.24 0.61 -0.54
C ALA A 4 -55.21 1.58 -1.27
N LEU A 5 -56.28 1.07 -1.91
CA LEU A 5 -57.33 1.92 -2.47
C LEU A 5 -58.68 1.35 -2.03
N GLY A 6 -59.02 1.65 -0.77
CA GLY A 6 -60.31 1.33 -0.18
C GLY A 6 -61.23 2.53 -0.16
N THR A 7 -62.52 2.22 -0.30
CA THR A 7 -63.72 2.96 0.12
C THR A 7 -64.38 3.83 -0.94
N ALA A 8 -65.37 3.24 -1.62
CA ALA A 8 -66.42 3.97 -2.31
C ALA A 8 -67.36 4.61 -1.26
N ALA A 9 -67.57 5.92 -1.33
CA ALA A 9 -68.57 6.61 -0.52
C ALA A 9 -69.97 6.36 -1.12
N SER A 10 -70.88 5.75 -0.35
CA SER A 10 -72.28 5.61 -0.75
C SER A 10 -73.08 6.84 -0.30
N PHE A 11 -73.55 7.64 -1.24
CA PHE A 11 -74.60 8.63 -0.97
C PHE A 11 -75.96 8.02 -1.32
N ILE A 12 -76.83 7.84 -0.32
CA ILE A 12 -78.21 7.41 -0.50
C ILE A 12 -79.08 8.68 -0.63
N GLY A 13 -79.44 9.04 -1.86
CA GLY A 13 -80.52 9.98 -2.15
C GLY A 13 -81.80 9.21 -2.46
N GLY A 14 -82.89 9.53 -1.78
CA GLY A 14 -84.15 8.78 -1.84
C GLY A 14 -84.86 8.82 -3.21
N GLY A 15 -85.49 7.69 -3.54
CA GLY A 15 -86.45 7.55 -4.65
C GLY A 15 -85.86 6.86 -5.89
N ALA A 16 -86.25 5.59 -6.09
CA ALA A 16 -85.91 4.73 -7.24
C ALA A 16 -84.41 4.44 -7.43
N GLY A 17 -84.02 3.20 -7.13
CA GLY A 17 -82.63 2.78 -7.03
C GLY A 17 -81.78 3.01 -8.28
N LEU A 18 -80.69 3.76 -8.08
CA LEU A 18 -79.47 3.65 -8.87
C LEU A 18 -78.28 3.70 -7.90
N LEU A 19 -77.65 2.55 -7.64
CA LEU A 19 -76.36 2.48 -6.96
C LEU A 19 -75.28 2.84 -7.99
N LEU A 20 -74.86 4.10 -8.04
CA LEU A 20 -73.69 4.53 -8.80
C LEU A 20 -72.44 4.26 -7.97
N SER A 21 -71.89 3.04 -8.08
CA SER A 21 -70.54 2.75 -7.61
C SER A 21 -69.55 3.30 -8.63
N PHE A 22 -68.91 4.42 -8.32
CA PHE A 22 -67.80 4.91 -9.12
C PHE A 22 -66.51 4.20 -8.70
N ASP A 23 -66.02 3.30 -9.54
CA ASP A 23 -64.64 2.81 -9.41
C ASP A 23 -63.71 4.01 -9.65
N VAL A 24 -62.75 4.21 -8.75
CA VAL A 24 -61.74 5.30 -8.84
C VAL A 24 -60.98 5.23 -10.17
N LYS A 25 -60.82 4.02 -10.75
CA LYS A 25 -60.26 3.81 -12.09
C LYS A 25 -61.13 4.33 -13.24
N THR A 26 -62.44 4.51 -13.01
CA THR A 26 -63.40 4.95 -14.03
C THR A 26 -63.60 6.48 -13.98
N VAL A 27 -63.49 7.10 -12.80
CA VAL A 27 -63.59 8.56 -12.65
C VAL A 27 -62.31 9.28 -13.05
N LEU A 28 -61.15 8.65 -12.80
CA LEU A 28 -59.87 9.09 -13.31
C LEU A 28 -59.47 8.11 -14.41
N ASN A 29 -59.49 8.56 -15.69
CA ASN A 29 -59.00 7.82 -16.87
C ASN A 29 -57.49 7.51 -16.76
N ILE A 30 -57.10 6.72 -15.75
CA ILE A 30 -55.72 6.41 -15.44
C ILE A 30 -55.28 5.29 -16.37
N ASP A 31 -54.41 5.66 -17.30
CA ASP A 31 -53.75 4.73 -18.22
C ASP A 31 -52.72 3.91 -17.45
N THR A 32 -53.18 2.81 -16.87
CA THR A 32 -52.36 1.89 -16.07
C THR A 32 -51.24 1.25 -16.89
N GLY A 33 -51.40 1.09 -18.20
CA GLY A 33 -50.37 0.60 -19.11
C GLY A 33 -49.22 1.59 -19.24
N LYS A 34 -49.53 2.88 -19.46
CA LYS A 34 -48.51 3.94 -19.44
C LYS A 34 -47.82 4.08 -18.09
N LEU A 35 -48.57 4.01 -16.99
CA LEU A 35 -47.97 4.07 -15.65
C LEU A 35 -47.02 2.90 -15.39
N ASN A 36 -47.41 1.67 -15.73
CA ASN A 36 -46.54 0.51 -15.62
C ASN A 36 -45.29 0.65 -16.50
N GLY A 37 -45.44 1.10 -17.75
CA GLY A 37 -44.30 1.35 -18.63
C GLY A 37 -43.31 2.41 -18.10
N ILE A 38 -43.82 3.46 -17.43
CA ILE A 38 -42.98 4.44 -16.73
C ILE A 38 -42.24 3.79 -15.55
N VAL A 39 -42.94 2.98 -14.74
CA VAL A 39 -42.37 2.26 -13.60
C VAL A 39 -41.28 1.28 -14.07
N ASP A 40 -41.53 0.53 -15.15
CA ASP A 40 -40.58 -0.42 -15.72
C ASP A 40 -39.34 0.30 -16.24
N LYS A 41 -39.50 1.41 -16.95
CA LYS A 41 -38.38 2.22 -17.43
C LYS A 41 -37.54 2.76 -16.27
N TYR A 42 -38.18 3.30 -15.24
CA TYR A 42 -37.48 3.82 -14.06
C TYR A 42 -36.75 2.71 -13.29
N THR A 43 -37.40 1.56 -13.10
CA THR A 43 -36.82 0.39 -12.43
C THR A 43 -35.64 -0.17 -13.21
N GLY A 44 -35.73 -0.23 -14.55
CA GLY A 44 -34.63 -0.65 -15.42
C GLY A 44 -33.43 0.29 -15.33
N ILE A 45 -33.67 1.61 -15.29
CA ILE A 45 -32.59 2.60 -15.09
C ILE A 45 -31.93 2.41 -13.72
N LEU A 46 -32.72 2.31 -12.66
CA LEU A 46 -32.20 2.09 -11.31
C LEU A 46 -31.38 0.80 -11.22
N GLY A 47 -31.89 -0.31 -11.74
CA GLY A 47 -31.17 -1.58 -11.78
C GLY A 47 -29.84 -1.45 -12.52
N GLY A 48 -29.84 -0.80 -13.69
CA GLY A 48 -28.62 -0.57 -14.46
C GLY A 48 -27.60 0.32 -13.73
N LEU A 49 -28.06 1.36 -13.02
CA LEU A 49 -27.19 2.20 -12.19
C LEU A 49 -26.63 1.43 -10.99
N THR A 50 -27.45 0.63 -10.30
CA THR A 50 -27.01 -0.22 -9.18
C THR A 50 -25.92 -1.20 -9.62
N THR A 51 -26.11 -1.90 -10.75
CA THR A 51 -25.09 -2.80 -11.29
C THR A 51 -23.78 -2.07 -11.61
N ARG A 52 -23.86 -0.85 -12.17
CA ARG A 52 -22.66 -0.04 -12.45
C ARG A 52 -21.96 0.42 -11.17
N MET A 53 -22.70 0.81 -10.14
CA MET A 53 -22.13 1.20 -8.85
C MET A 53 -21.42 0.03 -8.18
N GLN A 54 -22.05 -1.15 -8.15
CA GLN A 54 -21.46 -2.37 -7.61
C GLN A 54 -20.18 -2.78 -8.36
N ALA A 55 -20.18 -2.64 -9.68
CA ALA A 55 -18.99 -2.92 -10.49
C ALA A 55 -17.80 -1.97 -10.20
N LEU A 56 -18.04 -0.80 -9.60
CA LEU A 56 -17.00 0.15 -9.21
C LEU A 56 -16.45 -0.08 -7.81
N GLU A 57 -17.15 -0.83 -6.94
CA GLU A 57 -16.72 -1.07 -5.56
C GLU A 57 -15.31 -1.69 -5.51
N GLY A 58 -15.08 -2.79 -6.24
CA GLY A 58 -13.78 -3.46 -6.28
C GLY A 58 -12.63 -2.56 -6.77
N PRO A 59 -12.77 -1.88 -7.93
CA PRO A 59 -11.78 -0.90 -8.39
C PRO A 59 -11.54 0.25 -7.41
N LEU A 60 -12.57 0.75 -6.73
CA LEU A 60 -12.43 1.83 -5.74
C LEU A 60 -11.71 1.36 -4.48
N ASP A 61 -11.98 0.14 -4.00
CA ASP A 61 -11.27 -0.45 -2.86
C ASP A 61 -9.78 -0.64 -3.17
N GLU A 62 -9.46 -1.12 -4.38
CA GLU A 62 -8.08 -1.26 -4.84
C GLU A 62 -7.39 0.10 -4.97
N ALA A 63 -8.08 1.11 -5.52
CA ALA A 63 -7.56 2.48 -5.62
C ALA A 63 -7.31 3.10 -4.25
N TYR A 64 -8.24 2.92 -3.30
CA TYR A 64 -8.11 3.40 -1.93
C TYR A 64 -6.93 2.76 -1.21
N ARG A 65 -6.75 1.43 -1.34
CA ARG A 65 -5.58 0.71 -0.79
C ARG A 65 -4.27 1.19 -1.39
N SER A 66 -4.24 1.38 -2.71
CA SER A 66 -3.04 1.76 -3.45
C SER A 66 -2.64 3.23 -3.29
N ALA A 67 -3.56 4.07 -2.79
CA ALA A 67 -3.32 5.51 -2.68
C ALA A 67 -2.14 5.80 -1.73
N PRO A 68 -1.08 6.47 -2.19
CA PRO A 68 0.08 6.74 -1.34
C PRO A 68 -0.31 7.65 -0.18
N LYS A 69 0.26 7.38 1.00
CA LYS A 69 0.20 8.30 2.12
C LYS A 69 1.04 9.54 1.85
N PHE A 70 0.79 10.59 2.62
CA PHE A 70 1.53 11.85 2.50
C PHE A 70 3.04 11.62 2.62
N GLU A 71 3.48 10.82 3.59
CA GLU A 71 4.89 10.52 3.86
C GLU A 71 5.55 9.79 2.69
N ALA A 72 4.86 8.82 2.08
CA ALA A 72 5.32 8.14 0.87
C ALA A 72 5.41 9.10 -0.32
N GLY A 73 4.43 10.01 -0.45
CA GLY A 73 4.42 11.05 -1.48
C GLY A 73 5.59 12.04 -1.32
N VAL A 74 5.86 12.48 -0.10
CA VAL A 74 7.01 13.34 0.24
C VAL A 74 8.32 12.63 -0.09
N ALA A 75 8.51 11.40 0.36
CA ALA A 75 9.73 10.63 0.09
C ALA A 75 9.99 10.47 -1.41
N ARG A 76 8.94 10.16 -2.19
CA ARG A 76 9.01 10.09 -3.65
C ARG A 76 9.37 11.44 -4.28
N ALA A 77 8.74 12.53 -3.83
CA ALA A 77 9.02 13.88 -4.33
C ALA A 77 10.46 14.30 -4.05
N HIS A 78 10.99 13.99 -2.86
CA HIS A 78 12.40 14.22 -2.54
C HIS A 78 13.34 13.41 -3.43
N GLY A 79 13.09 12.11 -3.64
CA GLY A 79 13.90 11.28 -4.53
C GLY A 79 13.96 11.85 -5.96
N PHE A 80 12.81 12.24 -6.52
CA PHE A 80 12.78 12.89 -7.84
C PHE A 80 13.47 14.25 -7.84
N GLY A 81 13.24 15.08 -6.82
CA GLY A 81 13.85 16.40 -6.71
C GLY A 81 15.36 16.35 -6.58
N ALA A 82 15.88 15.46 -5.74
CA ALA A 82 17.31 15.24 -5.58
C ALA A 82 17.95 14.77 -6.90
N ARG A 83 17.34 13.78 -7.56
CA ARG A 83 17.82 13.32 -8.87
C ARG A 83 17.82 14.42 -9.92
N ALA A 84 16.74 15.20 -10.01
CA ALA A 84 16.68 16.31 -10.95
C ALA A 84 17.80 17.32 -10.68
N LEU A 85 18.12 17.62 -9.41
CA LEU A 85 19.22 18.50 -9.05
C LEU A 85 20.58 17.91 -9.43
N GLU A 86 20.82 16.63 -9.14
CA GLU A 86 22.10 15.96 -9.40
C GLU A 86 22.37 15.73 -10.89
N GLU A 87 21.35 15.51 -11.72
CA GLU A 87 21.52 15.35 -13.18
C GLU A 87 22.03 16.63 -13.88
N PHE A 88 21.79 17.81 -13.31
CA PHE A 88 22.30 19.08 -13.86
C PHE A 88 23.66 19.51 -13.31
N ARG A 89 24.15 18.87 -12.24
CA ARG A 89 25.47 19.19 -11.68
C ARG A 89 26.57 18.54 -12.51
N HIS A 90 27.69 19.24 -12.64
CA HIS A 90 28.89 18.68 -13.26
C HIS A 90 29.51 17.56 -12.41
N GLU A 91 29.36 17.68 -11.09
CA GLU A 91 29.77 16.68 -10.10
C GLU A 91 28.53 16.25 -9.31
N GLN A 92 28.20 14.97 -9.39
CA GLN A 92 27.12 14.39 -8.59
C GLN A 92 27.62 14.21 -7.15
N ARG A 93 26.83 14.65 -6.16
CA ARG A 93 27.11 14.44 -4.73
C ARG A 93 26.08 13.47 -4.15
N TRP A 94 26.53 12.24 -3.94
CA TRP A 94 25.76 11.16 -3.27
C TRP A 94 26.03 11.10 -1.76
N THR A 95 26.99 11.90 -1.28
CA THR A 95 27.27 12.16 0.13
C THR A 95 27.18 13.64 0.44
N GLU A 96 26.72 13.97 1.64
CA GLU A 96 26.75 15.28 2.25
C GLU A 96 27.83 15.33 3.34
N ALA A 97 28.35 16.53 3.60
CA ALA A 97 29.28 16.74 4.72
C ALA A 97 28.51 16.57 6.03
N GLY A 98 28.83 15.54 6.80
CA GLY A 98 28.26 15.33 8.12
C GLY A 98 28.82 16.29 9.17
N PRO A 99 28.16 16.43 10.34
CA PRO A 99 28.57 17.36 11.41
C PRO A 99 30.00 17.16 11.91
N ASP A 100 30.52 15.93 11.83
CA ASP A 100 31.83 15.53 12.34
C ASP A 100 32.86 15.26 11.23
N GLY A 101 32.59 15.67 9.99
CA GLY A 101 33.44 15.38 8.83
C GLY A 101 33.28 13.97 8.24
N ASN A 102 32.35 13.17 8.78
CA ASN A 102 31.94 11.89 8.19
C ASN A 102 31.04 12.09 6.96
N HIS A 103 31.03 11.13 6.03
CA HIS A 103 30.11 11.13 4.89
C HIS A 103 28.69 10.85 5.39
N ALA A 104 27.85 11.87 5.46
CA ALA A 104 26.40 11.68 5.58
C ALA A 104 25.88 11.25 4.21
N PHE A 105 24.95 10.30 4.12
CA PHE A 105 24.38 9.90 2.84
C PHE A 105 23.05 10.58 2.64
N ASN A 106 22.77 11.14 1.46
CA ASN A 106 21.42 11.59 1.18
C ASN A 106 20.64 10.44 0.54
N LEU A 107 19.65 9.87 1.25
CA LEU A 107 18.86 8.76 0.71
C LEU A 107 18.09 9.17 -0.55
N ALA A 108 17.64 10.41 -0.65
CA ALA A 108 16.97 10.90 -1.85
C ALA A 108 17.91 10.94 -3.06
N SER A 109 19.17 11.34 -2.89
CA SER A 109 20.18 11.29 -3.97
C SER A 109 20.58 9.87 -4.37
N ASN A 110 20.43 8.89 -3.46
CA ASN A 110 20.69 7.47 -3.74
C ASN A 110 19.46 6.75 -4.36
N GLU A 111 18.28 7.37 -4.36
CA GLU A 111 17.07 6.79 -4.95
C GLU A 111 17.24 6.63 -6.47
N TYR A 112 17.03 5.41 -6.98
CA TYR A 112 17.32 4.98 -8.36
C TYR A 112 18.78 4.99 -8.80
N LEU A 113 19.71 5.47 -7.98
CA LEU A 113 21.14 5.42 -8.29
C LEU A 113 21.60 3.97 -8.38
N GLY A 114 22.26 3.59 -9.48
CA GLY A 114 22.71 2.20 -9.71
C GLY A 114 21.59 1.14 -9.67
N GLY A 115 20.33 1.55 -9.85
CA GLY A 115 19.14 0.70 -9.71
C GLY A 115 18.60 0.54 -8.28
N GLY A 116 19.08 1.35 -7.34
CA GLY A 116 18.69 1.30 -5.94
C GLY A 116 17.30 1.85 -5.63
N HIS A 117 16.77 1.49 -4.46
CA HIS A 117 15.51 2.00 -3.93
C HIS A 117 15.64 2.18 -2.41
N THR A 118 15.94 3.40 -2.00
CA THR A 118 16.18 3.82 -0.61
C THR A 118 14.93 4.41 0.03
N LEU A 119 14.03 5.01 -0.76
CA LEU A 119 12.86 5.74 -0.30
C LEU A 119 11.55 5.17 -0.83
N ASP A 120 11.36 5.09 -2.15
CA ASP A 120 10.03 4.89 -2.76
C ASP A 120 9.36 3.58 -2.30
N LYS A 121 10.17 2.56 -2.08
CA LYS A 121 9.72 1.23 -1.69
C LYS A 121 9.58 1.03 -0.18
N HIS A 122 10.16 1.91 0.64
CA HIS A 122 10.42 1.63 2.06
C HIS A 122 10.02 2.77 3.01
N VAL A 123 9.29 3.79 2.55
CA VAL A 123 8.87 4.91 3.40
C VAL A 123 7.36 5.14 3.33
N GLY A 124 6.74 5.34 4.49
CA GLY A 124 5.34 5.76 4.64
C GLY A 124 4.29 4.80 4.08
N LYS A 125 4.55 3.49 4.03
CA LYS A 125 3.57 2.50 3.57
C LYS A 125 2.62 2.11 4.69
N THR A 126 1.34 1.96 4.35
CA THR A 126 0.38 1.31 5.27
C THR A 126 0.62 -0.19 5.34
N ASP A 127 0.07 -0.80 6.38
CA ASP A 127 0.08 -2.23 6.57
C ASP A 127 -0.47 -2.99 5.35
N GLU A 128 -1.60 -2.52 4.80
CA GLU A 128 -2.24 -3.11 3.62
C GLU A 128 -1.36 -2.96 2.37
N GLN A 129 -0.65 -1.83 2.24
CA GLN A 129 0.28 -1.58 1.14
C GLN A 129 1.51 -2.49 1.21
N LEU A 130 1.95 -2.86 2.41
CA LEU A 130 3.05 -3.82 2.58
C LEU A 130 2.64 -5.21 2.08
N ALA A 131 1.45 -5.69 2.44
CA ALA A 131 0.91 -6.96 1.94
C ALA A 131 0.61 -6.90 0.43
N GLN A 132 0.05 -5.78 -0.05
CA GLN A 132 -0.19 -5.55 -1.48
C GLN A 132 1.11 -5.62 -2.30
N ARG A 133 2.21 -5.07 -1.79
CA ARG A 133 3.52 -5.21 -2.45
C ARG A 133 3.94 -6.68 -2.60
N LEU A 134 3.67 -7.52 -1.61
CA LEU A 134 3.96 -8.96 -1.70
C LEU A 134 3.09 -9.65 -2.76
N ARG A 135 1.82 -9.27 -2.89
CA ARG A 135 0.91 -9.73 -3.96
C ARG A 135 1.42 -9.35 -5.35
N ASP A 136 1.84 -8.09 -5.51
CA ASP A 136 2.15 -7.50 -6.81
C ASP A 136 3.54 -7.90 -7.32
N GLN A 137 4.53 -7.94 -6.42
CA GLN A 137 5.90 -8.37 -6.71
C GLN A 137 6.05 -9.89 -6.50
N ALA A 138 5.28 -10.65 -7.29
CA ALA A 138 5.15 -12.10 -7.17
C ALA A 138 5.22 -12.83 -8.51
N ASP A 139 5.57 -14.11 -8.45
CA ASP A 139 5.46 -15.06 -9.57
C ASP A 139 4.19 -15.89 -9.43
N ASP A 140 3.66 -16.40 -10.54
CA ASP A 140 2.47 -17.25 -10.52
C ASP A 140 2.73 -18.57 -9.76
N ASN A 141 1.84 -18.89 -8.83
CA ASN A 141 1.94 -20.11 -8.03
C ASN A 141 0.59 -20.52 -7.43
N ASN A 142 0.12 -21.72 -7.72
CA ASN A 142 -1.19 -22.19 -7.26
C ASN A 142 -1.28 -22.49 -5.75
N ASN A 143 -0.16 -22.55 -5.03
CA ASN A 143 -0.13 -22.90 -3.60
C ASN A 143 -0.03 -21.66 -2.69
N TRP A 144 -0.23 -20.47 -3.26
CA TRP A 144 -0.14 -19.20 -2.55
C TRP A 144 -1.46 -18.44 -2.68
N PRO A 145 -1.77 -17.57 -1.71
CA PRO A 145 -2.87 -16.62 -1.83
C PRO A 145 -2.80 -15.85 -3.15
N GLU A 146 -3.98 -15.54 -3.69
CA GLU A 146 -4.15 -14.88 -5.00
C GLU A 146 -3.49 -15.61 -6.18
N ARG A 147 -3.01 -16.85 -5.98
CA ARG A 147 -2.17 -17.63 -6.91
C ARG A 147 -0.83 -16.96 -7.23
N ARG A 148 -0.29 -16.20 -6.27
CA ARG A 148 0.90 -15.34 -6.45
C ARG A 148 1.89 -15.57 -5.30
N LYS A 149 3.07 -16.11 -5.61
CA LYS A 149 4.16 -16.30 -4.65
C LYS A 149 5.07 -15.07 -4.64
N PRO A 150 5.17 -14.32 -3.53
CA PRO A 150 6.01 -13.12 -3.47
C PRO A 150 7.47 -13.45 -3.82
N MET A 151 8.12 -12.59 -4.61
CA MET A 151 9.53 -12.74 -4.98
C MET A 151 10.46 -12.32 -3.85
N THR A 152 10.03 -11.38 -3.01
CA THR A 152 10.79 -10.90 -1.85
C THR A 152 10.49 -11.74 -0.59
N GLY A 153 11.41 -11.75 0.38
CA GLY A 153 11.20 -12.43 1.66
C GLY A 153 10.19 -11.72 2.59
N GLY A 154 9.90 -10.46 2.31
CA GLY A 154 8.95 -9.64 3.04
C GLY A 154 8.93 -8.21 2.47
N SER A 155 8.15 -7.35 3.11
CA SER A 155 7.94 -5.96 2.74
C SER A 155 7.91 -5.12 4.01
N SER A 156 8.65 -4.02 4.04
CA SER A 156 8.74 -3.14 5.21
C SER A 156 8.76 -1.68 4.83
N SER A 157 8.42 -0.86 5.82
CA SER A 157 8.45 0.59 5.71
C SER A 157 8.95 1.22 7.01
N PHE A 158 9.87 2.16 6.86
CA PHE A 158 10.07 3.23 7.84
C PHE A 158 8.79 4.06 7.95
N LYS A 159 8.62 4.71 9.10
CA LYS A 159 7.49 5.58 9.36
C LYS A 159 7.45 6.76 8.37
N ASP A 160 8.56 7.47 8.25
CA ASP A 160 8.71 8.65 7.42
C ASP A 160 10.16 8.79 6.90
N MET A 161 10.38 9.79 6.04
CA MET A 161 11.69 10.03 5.44
C MET A 161 12.77 10.45 6.46
N PRO A 162 12.49 11.35 7.43
CA PRO A 162 13.44 11.64 8.51
C PRO A 162 13.89 10.41 9.29
N ASP A 163 12.96 9.51 9.65
CA ASP A 163 13.31 8.26 10.33
C ASP A 163 14.15 7.36 9.42
N ALA A 164 13.78 7.20 8.13
CA ALA A 164 14.56 6.42 7.18
C ALA A 164 16.02 6.90 7.08
N GLN A 165 16.20 8.23 6.97
CA GLN A 165 17.51 8.88 6.89
C GLN A 165 18.34 8.61 8.15
N ARG A 166 17.79 8.97 9.31
CA ARG A 166 18.45 8.84 10.62
C ARG A 166 18.82 7.40 10.94
N LEU A 167 17.90 6.46 10.70
CA LEU A 167 18.10 5.04 11.00
C LEU A 167 19.10 4.38 10.05
N THR A 168 19.12 4.78 8.78
CA THR A 168 20.12 4.28 7.83
C THR A 168 21.52 4.77 8.20
N GLU A 169 21.67 6.04 8.53
CA GLU A 169 22.95 6.58 9.00
C GLU A 169 23.42 5.96 10.31
N HIS A 170 22.48 5.65 11.22
CA HIS A 170 22.81 4.91 12.43
C HIS A 170 23.37 3.53 12.08
N ASN A 171 22.67 2.77 11.23
CA ASN A 171 23.11 1.44 10.82
C ASN A 171 24.50 1.46 10.16
N LEU A 172 24.75 2.43 9.26
CA LEU A 172 26.06 2.57 8.62
C LEU A 172 27.18 2.87 9.64
N ARG A 173 26.90 3.73 10.63
CA ARG A 173 27.85 4.02 11.70
C ARG A 173 28.09 2.82 12.61
N SER A 174 27.05 2.08 12.96
CA SER A 174 27.16 0.87 13.79
C SER A 174 27.96 -0.24 13.10
N GLU A 175 27.83 -0.34 11.78
CA GLU A 175 28.45 -1.40 10.98
C GLU A 175 29.75 -0.95 10.28
N GLN A 176 30.30 0.22 10.64
CA GLN A 176 31.44 0.81 9.93
C GLN A 176 32.64 -0.14 9.85
N SER A 177 32.97 -0.85 10.93
CA SER A 177 34.10 -1.79 10.92
C SER A 177 33.90 -2.97 9.97
N GLU A 178 32.66 -3.45 9.83
CA GLU A 178 32.31 -4.53 8.90
C GLU A 178 32.29 -4.03 7.46
N ILE A 179 31.85 -2.79 7.25
CA ILE A 179 31.92 -2.12 5.94
C ILE A 179 33.38 -1.95 5.52
N ASP A 180 34.24 -1.44 6.40
CA ASP A 180 35.68 -1.28 6.12
C ASP A 180 36.35 -2.61 5.80
N THR A 181 35.99 -3.66 6.55
CA THR A 181 36.47 -5.03 6.31
C THR A 181 36.02 -5.54 4.94
N TRP A 182 34.76 -5.32 4.57
CA TRP A 182 34.23 -5.68 3.26
C TRP A 182 34.94 -4.92 2.14
N LEU A 183 35.14 -3.61 2.28
CA LEU A 183 35.84 -2.78 1.30
C LEU A 183 37.31 -3.20 1.12
N ALA A 184 37.99 -3.58 2.20
CA ALA A 184 39.35 -4.10 2.15
C ALA A 184 39.48 -5.40 1.33
N THR A 185 38.39 -6.14 1.09
CA THR A 185 38.39 -7.30 0.17
C THR A 185 38.45 -6.93 -1.31
N ASN A 186 38.36 -5.64 -1.64
CA ASN A 186 38.22 -5.12 -3.02
C ASN A 186 37.05 -5.81 -3.76
N PRO A 187 35.80 -5.59 -3.30
CA PRO A 187 34.64 -6.24 -3.89
C PRO A 187 34.53 -5.88 -5.39
N PRO A 188 34.15 -6.83 -6.27
CA PRO A 188 33.93 -6.53 -7.68
C PRO A 188 32.86 -5.45 -7.88
N GLU A 189 32.97 -4.69 -8.97
CA GLU A 189 31.99 -3.68 -9.37
C GLU A 189 30.57 -4.25 -9.38
N GLY A 190 29.63 -3.55 -8.74
CA GLY A 190 28.25 -3.97 -8.62
C GLY A 190 27.97 -5.09 -7.60
N LYS A 191 28.99 -5.61 -6.90
CA LYS A 191 28.80 -6.57 -5.80
C LYS A 191 28.01 -5.90 -4.67
N THR A 192 26.98 -6.60 -4.19
CA THR A 192 26.17 -6.16 -3.05
C THR A 192 26.56 -6.86 -1.75
N GLN A 193 26.52 -6.13 -0.64
CA GLN A 193 26.69 -6.66 0.71
C GLN A 193 25.62 -6.07 1.63
N ALA A 194 25.05 -6.89 2.50
CA ALA A 194 24.06 -6.46 3.48
C ALA A 194 24.70 -6.28 4.85
N PHE A 195 24.30 -5.22 5.54
CA PHE A 195 24.70 -4.88 6.90
C PHE A 195 23.43 -4.60 7.72
N THR A 196 23.35 -5.19 8.91
CA THR A 196 22.15 -5.13 9.74
C THR A 196 22.53 -4.86 11.18
N SER A 197 22.00 -3.78 11.75
CA SER A 197 22.16 -3.42 13.15
C SER A 197 20.79 -3.19 13.79
N PRO A 198 20.68 -3.32 15.13
CA PRO A 198 19.53 -2.80 15.85
C PRO A 198 19.44 -1.27 15.71
N ALA A 199 18.22 -0.76 15.79
CA ALA A 199 17.93 0.66 15.89
C ALA A 199 18.40 1.20 17.26
N PRO A 200 18.70 2.51 17.36
CA PRO A 200 19.19 3.10 18.60
C PRO A 200 18.11 3.02 19.69
N HIS A 201 18.55 2.91 20.95
CA HIS A 201 17.67 2.94 22.13
C HIS A 201 16.52 1.91 22.13
N ASP A 202 16.70 0.77 21.44
CA ASP A 202 15.68 -0.30 21.35
C ASP A 202 14.34 0.18 20.75
N GLU A 203 14.39 1.23 19.92
CA GLU A 203 13.22 1.79 19.25
C GLU A 203 12.72 0.92 18.08
N VAL A 204 11.46 1.09 17.69
CA VAL A 204 10.90 0.47 16.49
C VAL A 204 11.43 1.21 15.26
N SER A 205 12.17 0.51 14.40
CA SER A 205 12.67 1.03 13.13
C SER A 205 11.57 1.12 12.07
N GLY A 206 10.55 0.27 12.16
CA GLY A 206 9.39 0.35 11.29
C GLY A 206 8.51 -0.88 11.30
N ARG A 207 7.68 -0.98 10.26
CA ARG A 207 6.64 -2.00 10.10
C ARG A 207 7.06 -3.03 9.06
N TYR A 208 6.71 -4.30 9.25
CA TYR A 208 7.09 -5.39 8.36
C TYR A 208 6.02 -6.45 8.21
N VAL A 209 5.82 -6.89 6.97
CA VAL A 209 5.04 -8.08 6.61
C VAL A 209 5.97 -9.10 5.99
N SER A 210 5.99 -10.29 6.55
CA SER A 210 6.78 -11.41 6.10
C SER A 210 6.07 -12.22 5.01
N LYS A 211 6.85 -12.83 4.13
CA LYS A 211 6.34 -13.82 3.17
C LYS A 211 5.89 -15.12 3.86
N GLN A 212 6.64 -15.56 4.86
CA GLN A 212 6.39 -16.77 5.67
C GLN A 212 5.90 -16.36 7.06
N PRO A 213 5.21 -17.23 7.81
CA PRO A 213 4.88 -16.97 9.22
C PRO A 213 6.10 -16.49 10.01
N THR A 214 5.94 -15.40 10.75
CA THR A 214 7.03 -14.77 11.50
C THR A 214 7.30 -15.56 12.78
N PRO A 215 8.54 -16.02 13.05
CA PRO A 215 8.89 -16.66 14.31
C PRO A 215 8.57 -15.76 15.52
N ASP A 216 8.02 -16.33 16.59
CA ASP A 216 7.77 -15.61 17.83
C ASP A 216 9.05 -15.59 18.69
N PRO A 217 9.68 -14.42 18.93
CA PRO A 217 10.87 -14.33 19.76
C PRO A 217 10.62 -14.71 21.23
N GLY A 218 9.38 -14.59 21.71
CA GLY A 218 8.98 -14.97 23.07
C GLY A 218 8.64 -16.45 23.24
N SER A 219 8.50 -17.19 22.14
CA SER A 219 8.12 -18.61 22.18
C SER A 219 8.79 -19.40 21.04
N PRO A 220 10.04 -19.88 21.27
CA PRO A 220 10.83 -20.59 20.26
C PRO A 220 10.09 -21.78 19.65
N GLY A 221 10.10 -21.87 18.32
CA GLY A 221 9.39 -22.92 17.57
C GLY A 221 7.92 -22.59 17.26
N SER A 222 7.41 -21.47 17.75
CA SER A 222 6.10 -20.94 17.37
C SER A 222 6.20 -19.70 16.48
N THR A 223 5.07 -19.28 15.93
CA THR A 223 4.96 -18.13 15.03
C THR A 223 3.93 -17.15 15.58
N ILE A 224 4.16 -15.86 15.35
CA ILE A 224 3.23 -14.80 15.74
C ILE A 224 1.89 -15.03 15.00
N PRO A 225 0.75 -15.16 15.72
CA PRO A 225 -0.54 -15.42 15.09
C PRO A 225 -0.93 -14.36 14.07
N GLY A 226 -1.44 -14.81 12.92
CA GLY A 226 -1.91 -13.94 11.84
C GLY A 226 -0.80 -13.41 10.92
N THR A 227 0.48 -13.76 11.15
CA THR A 227 1.59 -13.27 10.32
C THR A 227 1.91 -14.22 9.16
N GLY A 228 2.54 -13.68 8.12
CA GLY A 228 2.96 -14.44 6.95
C GLY A 228 1.95 -14.37 5.80
N TYR A 229 2.38 -13.77 4.69
CA TYR A 229 1.57 -13.68 3.48
C TYR A 229 1.13 -15.04 2.97
N LYS A 230 1.96 -16.08 3.12
CA LYS A 230 1.61 -17.44 2.68
C LYS A 230 0.27 -17.94 3.25
N ASP A 231 0.00 -17.63 4.50
CA ASP A 231 -1.11 -18.22 5.25
C ASP A 231 -2.31 -17.26 5.31
N HIS A 232 -2.07 -15.95 5.13
CA HIS A 232 -3.08 -14.90 5.35
C HIS A 232 -3.27 -13.93 4.17
N GLY A 233 -2.48 -14.05 3.09
CA GLY A 233 -2.60 -13.19 1.90
C GLY A 233 -2.55 -11.71 2.24
N LEU A 234 -3.49 -10.95 1.69
CA LEU A 234 -3.63 -9.51 1.97
C LEU A 234 -3.98 -9.17 3.42
N ASP A 235 -4.49 -10.13 4.20
CA ASP A 235 -4.85 -9.95 5.62
C ASP A 235 -3.68 -10.29 6.58
N ALA A 236 -2.48 -10.55 6.03
CA ALA A 236 -1.30 -10.86 6.83
C ALA A 236 -0.97 -9.72 7.80
N LYS A 237 -0.93 -10.06 9.09
CA LYS A 237 -0.62 -9.12 10.18
C LYS A 237 0.80 -8.60 10.05
N VAL A 238 0.91 -7.29 10.26
CA VAL A 238 2.16 -6.56 10.28
C VAL A 238 2.76 -6.58 11.68
N VAL A 239 4.09 -6.66 11.75
CA VAL A 239 4.83 -6.63 13.01
C VAL A 239 5.76 -5.43 13.05
N ASP A 240 5.99 -4.91 14.26
CA ASP A 240 7.00 -3.91 14.52
C ASP A 240 8.38 -4.56 14.50
N ILE A 241 9.34 -3.89 13.89
CA ILE A 241 10.72 -4.33 13.73
C ILE A 241 11.64 -3.32 14.37
N LYS A 242 12.75 -3.81 14.93
CA LYS A 242 13.76 -3.00 15.61
C LYS A 242 15.12 -3.02 14.96
N ASN A 243 15.34 -3.82 13.90
CA ASN A 243 16.59 -3.78 13.15
C ASN A 243 16.44 -2.98 11.86
N VAL A 244 17.55 -2.45 11.38
CA VAL A 244 17.66 -1.76 10.09
C VAL A 244 18.62 -2.57 9.25
N LYS A 245 18.23 -2.89 8.01
CA LYS A 245 19.09 -3.57 7.06
C LYS A 245 19.39 -2.61 5.91
N THR A 246 20.67 -2.35 5.71
CA THR A 246 21.17 -1.58 4.58
C THR A 246 21.96 -2.49 3.65
N ILE A 247 21.65 -2.43 2.35
CA ILE A 247 22.40 -3.12 1.31
C ILE A 247 23.24 -2.08 0.59
N LEU A 248 24.56 -2.26 0.65
CA LEU A 248 25.52 -1.49 -0.11
C LEU A 248 25.80 -2.19 -1.44
N LYS A 249 26.08 -1.40 -2.48
CA LYS A 249 26.53 -1.90 -3.78
C LYS A 249 27.83 -1.20 -4.13
N CYS A 250 28.87 -1.98 -4.39
CA CYS A 250 30.18 -1.45 -4.77
C CYS A 250 30.08 -0.67 -6.08
N ASP A 251 30.61 0.55 -6.05
CA ASP A 251 30.87 1.39 -7.22
C ASP A 251 32.22 2.08 -7.02
N SER A 252 33.24 1.53 -7.67
CA SER A 252 34.63 1.93 -7.49
C SER A 252 34.96 3.36 -7.95
N ARG A 253 34.01 4.03 -8.62
CA ARG A 253 34.16 5.40 -9.11
C ARG A 253 33.76 6.45 -8.08
N LEU A 254 33.19 6.02 -6.95
CA LEU A 254 32.66 6.88 -5.91
C LEU A 254 33.61 6.96 -4.72
N ASP A 255 33.44 8.00 -3.90
CA ASP A 255 34.07 8.12 -2.60
C ASP A 255 32.98 8.42 -1.53
N PRO A 256 32.69 7.49 -0.60
CA PRO A 256 33.26 6.13 -0.51
C PRO A 256 32.81 5.23 -1.70
N PRO A 257 33.50 4.10 -1.98
CA PRO A 257 33.34 3.31 -3.21
C PRO A 257 32.10 2.40 -3.23
N TYR A 258 30.96 2.94 -2.80
CA TYR A 258 29.67 2.28 -2.79
C TYR A 258 28.51 3.27 -2.81
N ILE A 259 27.35 2.77 -3.22
CA ILE A 259 26.07 3.44 -3.04
C ILE A 259 25.24 2.72 -1.98
N ILE A 260 24.24 3.41 -1.43
CA ILE A 260 23.17 2.76 -0.69
C ILE A 260 22.18 2.21 -1.72
N TYR A 261 22.25 0.90 -1.97
CA TYR A 261 21.36 0.25 -2.94
C TYR A 261 19.93 0.15 -2.41
N THR A 262 19.77 -0.15 -1.13
CA THR A 262 18.46 -0.08 -0.46
C THR A 262 18.67 -0.07 1.05
N SER A 263 17.73 0.51 1.79
CA SER A 263 17.68 0.47 3.25
C SER A 263 16.24 0.24 3.68
N MET A 264 16.04 -0.60 4.69
CA MET A 264 14.70 -0.98 5.14
C MET A 264 14.72 -1.52 6.57
N PRO A 265 13.61 -1.42 7.33
CA PRO A 265 13.40 -2.25 8.50
C PRO A 265 13.42 -3.72 8.12
N ALA A 266 14.12 -4.57 8.86
CA ALA A 266 14.15 -6.02 8.62
C ALA A 266 14.26 -6.80 9.94
N PRO A 267 13.69 -8.00 10.06
CA PRO A 267 13.91 -8.86 11.22
C PRO A 267 15.37 -9.28 11.36
#